data_AF-G7I5S5-F1
#
_entry.id   AF-G7I5S5-F1
#
_cell.length_a   1.000
_cell.length_b   1.000
_cell.length_c   1.000
_cell.angle_alpha   90.00
_cell.angle_beta   90.00
_cell.angle_gamma   90.00
#
_symmetry.space_group_name_H-M   'P 1'
#
loop_
_entity.id
_entity.type
_entity.pdbx_description
1 polymer ?
#
loop_
_entity_poly.entity_id
_entity_poly.type
_entity_poly.pdbx_seq_one_letter_code
_entity_poly.pdbx_strand_id
1 'polypeptide(L)' 'MIFFLSLILVAHNCFLVAQNSDAYVPCITVADCPPNTWFKIYRCEKGICRYHKLWIV' A
#
# COMPACT_ATOMS: atom_id res chain seq x y z
N MET A 1 25.19 16.83 -16.98
CA MET A 1 24.22 17.31 -15.96
C MET A 1 22.83 16.71 -16.16
N ILE A 2 22.25 16.72 -17.36
CA ILE A 2 20.92 16.15 -17.64
C ILE A 2 20.83 14.65 -17.30
N PHE A 3 21.85 13.86 -17.66
CA PHE A 3 21.91 12.43 -17.37
C PHE A 3 21.75 12.08 -15.87
N PHE A 4 22.40 12.84 -14.98
CA PHE A 4 22.29 12.65 -13.54
C PHE A 4 20.89 13.00 -13.01
N LEU A 5 20.25 14.04 -13.58
CA LEU A 5 18.88 14.39 -13.25
C LEU A 5 17.89 13.28 -13.61
N SER A 6 18.05 12.67 -14.78
CA SER A 6 17.22 11.56 -15.22
C SER A 6 17.35 10.34 -14.30
N LEU A 7 18.57 10.02 -13.86
CA LEU A 7 18.83 8.93 -12.90
C LEU A 7 18.13 9.15 -11.56
N ILE A 8 18.20 10.38 -11.03
CA ILE A 8 17.54 10.74 -9.76
C ILE A 8 16.02 10.60 -9.88
N LEU A 9 15.43 11.07 -10.99
CA LEU A 9 13.98 10.92 -11.21
C LEU A 9 13.56 9.45 -11.29
N VAL A 10 14.30 8.62 -12.00
CA VAL A 10 13.97 7.18 -12.11
C VAL A 10 14.06 6.50 -10.74
N ALA A 11 15.14 6.73 -10.00
CA ALA A 11 15.31 6.17 -8.66
C ALA A 11 14.18 6.59 -7.70
N HIS A 12 13.76 7.86 -7.74
CA HIS A 12 12.64 8.37 -6.94
C HIS A 12 11.32 7.68 -7.28
N ASN A 13 11.01 7.53 -8.58
CA ASN A 13 9.79 6.86 -9.02
C ASN A 13 9.79 5.38 -8.65
N CYS A 14 10.93 4.67 -8.82
CA CYS A 14 11.05 3.28 -8.39
C CYS A 14 10.83 3.11 -6.89
N PHE A 15 11.35 4.03 -6.07
CA PHE A 15 11.14 4.02 -4.62
C PHE A 15 9.66 4.22 -4.26
N LEU A 16 8.98 5.17 -4.90
CA LEU A 16 7.54 5.38 -4.73
C LEU A 16 6.73 4.15 -5.15
N VAL A 17 7.10 3.49 -6.25
CA VAL A 17 6.43 2.27 -6.71
C VAL A 17 6.64 1.13 -5.70
N ALA A 18 7.85 0.95 -5.18
CA ALA A 18 8.14 -0.07 -4.17
C ALA A 18 7.33 0.13 -2.88
N GLN A 19 7.24 1.37 -2.39
CA GLN A 19 6.40 1.70 -1.23
C GLN A 19 4.91 1.44 -1.48
N ASN A 20 4.44 1.61 -2.72
CA ASN A 20 3.07 1.29 -3.09
C ASN A 20 2.87 -0.22 -3.30
N SER A 21 3.89 -0.99 -3.71
CA SER A 21 3.76 -2.45 -3.82
C SER A 21 3.52 -3.13 -2.47
N ASP A 22 4.13 -2.60 -1.40
CA ASP A 22 3.90 -3.08 -0.03
C ASP A 22 2.48 -2.79 0.49
N ALA A 23 1.72 -1.91 -0.19
CA ALA A 23 0.32 -1.67 0.13
C ALA A 23 -0.62 -2.77 -0.39
N TYR A 24 -0.15 -3.65 -1.29
CA TYR A 24 -0.94 -4.74 -1.87
C TYR A 24 -0.64 -6.05 -1.16
N VAL A 25 -1.10 -6.19 0.07
CA VAL A 25 -1.09 -7.48 0.76
C VAL A 25 -2.15 -8.38 0.11
N PRO A 26 -1.78 -9.51 -0.52
CA PRO A 26 -2.75 -10.43 -1.10
C PRO A 26 -3.55 -11.12 0.02
N CYS A 27 -4.81 -11.41 -0.24
CA CYS A 27 -5.70 -12.07 0.72
C CYS A 27 -6.74 -12.94 0.02
N ILE A 28 -7.21 -13.97 0.72
CA ILE A 28 -8.38 -14.77 0.31
C ILE A 28 -9.54 -14.45 1.26
N THR A 29 -9.23 -14.25 2.54
CA THR A 29 -10.17 -13.90 3.60
C THR A 29 -9.64 -12.71 4.40
N VAL A 30 -10.50 -12.09 5.22
CA VAL A 30 -10.10 -10.98 6.10
C VAL A 30 -9.04 -11.38 7.14
N ALA A 31 -8.91 -12.67 7.46
CA ALA A 31 -7.92 -13.18 8.40
C ALA A 31 -6.48 -13.14 7.85
N ASP A 32 -6.32 -13.06 6.52
CA ASP A 32 -5.02 -12.91 5.86
C ASP A 32 -4.51 -11.46 5.94
N CYS A 33 -5.39 -10.52 6.31
CA CYS A 33 -5.04 -9.11 6.41
C CYS A 33 -4.41 -8.77 7.76
N PRO A 34 -3.61 -7.68 7.83
CA PRO A 34 -3.08 -7.18 9.08
C PRO A 34 -4.19 -6.99 10.13
N PRO A 35 -3.91 -7.24 11.41
CA PRO A 35 -4.91 -7.14 12.46
C PRO A 35 -5.52 -5.74 12.50
N ASN A 36 -6.84 -5.69 12.68
CA ASN A 36 -7.54 -4.44 12.84
C ASN A 36 -7.04 -3.73 14.11
N THR A 37 -6.77 -2.43 13.98
CA THR A 37 -6.43 -1.54 15.09
C THR A 37 -7.56 -0.53 15.27
N TRP A 38 -7.60 0.20 16.39
CA TRP A 38 -8.63 1.22 16.65
C TRP A 38 -8.78 2.27 15.53
N PHE A 39 -7.72 2.51 14.77
CA PHE A 39 -7.70 3.49 13.68
C PHE A 39 -7.68 2.86 12.29
N LYS A 40 -7.45 1.54 12.18
CA LYS A 40 -7.32 0.87 10.89
C LYS A 40 -8.06 -0.45 10.85
N ILE A 41 -9.07 -0.51 9.99
CA ILE A 41 -9.76 -1.75 9.65
C ILE A 41 -9.35 -2.14 8.24
N TYR A 42 -8.95 -3.40 8.07
CA TYR A 42 -8.63 -3.95 6.76
C TYR A 42 -9.75 -4.90 6.32
N ARG A 43 -10.08 -4.86 5.04
CA ARG A 43 -10.99 -5.82 4.39
C ARG A 43 -10.31 -6.44 3.20
N CYS A 44 -10.57 -7.72 2.97
CA CYS A 44 -10.13 -8.36 1.75
C CYS A 44 -11.08 -8.02 0.60
N GLU A 45 -10.59 -7.28 -0.39
CA GLU A 45 -11.37 -6.84 -1.55
C GLU A 45 -10.60 -7.15 -2.83
N LYS A 46 -11.21 -7.94 -3.74
CA LYS A 46 -10.58 -8.34 -5.00
C LYS A 46 -9.21 -9.02 -4.81
N GLY A 47 -9.07 -9.79 -3.73
CA GLY A 47 -7.84 -10.52 -3.42
C GLY A 47 -6.73 -9.67 -2.80
N ILE A 48 -7.02 -8.42 -2.40
CA ILE A 48 -6.06 -7.53 -1.73
C ILE A 48 -6.66 -6.91 -0.45
N CYS A 49 -5.83 -6.73 0.57
CA CYS A 49 -6.24 -6.05 1.80
C CYS A 49 -6.36 -4.55 1.57
N ARG A 50 -7.58 -4.03 1.63
CA ARG A 50 -7.86 -2.60 1.54
C ARG A 50 -8.16 -2.03 2.93
N TYR A 51 -7.50 -0.92 3.22
CA TYR A 51 -7.80 -0.11 4.40
C TYR A 51 -9.16 0.58 4.24
N HIS A 52 -10.01 0.40 5.24
CA HIS A 52 -11.26 1.13 5.43
C HIS A 52 -11.12 2.01 6.67
N LYS A 53 -11.33 3.32 6.49
CA LYS A 53 -11.36 4.27 7.59
C LYS A 53 -12.61 3.98 8.43
N LEU A 54 -12.43 3.77 9.74
CA LEU A 54 -13.54 3.66 10.67
C LEU A 54 -14.22 5.04 10.74
N TRP A 55 -15.42 5.16 10.16
CA TRP A 55 -16.27 6.33 10.34
C TRP A 55 -16.89 6.23 11.73
N ILE A 56 -16.22 6.80 12.73
CA ILE A 56 -16.86 7.14 14.00
C ILE A 56 -17.67 8.40 13.71
N VAL A 57 -18.99 8.25 13.57
CA VAL A 57 -19.98 9.33 13.71
C VAL A 57 -20.34 9.42 15.18
#